data_AF-A0A099FG52-F1
#
_entry.id   AF-A0A099FG52-F1
#
_cell.length_a   1.000
_cell.length_b   1.000
_cell.length_c   1.000
_cell.angle_alpha   90.00
_cell.angle_beta   90.00
_cell.angle_gamma   90.00
#
_symmetry.space_group_name_H-M   'P 1'
#
loop_
_entity.id
_entity.type
_entity.pdbx_description
1 polymer ?
#
loop_
_entity_poly.entity_id
_entity_poly.type
_entity_poly.pdbx_seq_one_letter_code
_entity_poly.pdbx_strand_id
1 'polypeptide(L)' 'MRNKLQDLNDHLFMQLERLNDETLTPDQIEQEVKRAAAMTGVADQITKGIAARVQVARMYVDHGEAVRPFLPQINGRGE' A
#
# COMPACT_ATOMS: atom_id res chain seq x y z
N MET A 1 -2.24 -14.44 -3.03
CA MET A 1 -1.27 -13.57 -2.33
C MET A 1 -1.46 -13.78 -0.84
N ARG A 2 -0.38 -13.88 -0.06
CA ARG A 2 -0.48 -14.20 1.37
C ARG A 2 -1.01 -13.02 2.20
N ASN A 3 -0.83 -11.79 1.70
CA ASN A 3 -1.27 -10.56 2.36
C ASN A 3 -2.25 -9.79 1.45
N LYS A 4 -3.27 -9.19 2.06
CA LYS A 4 -4.35 -8.41 1.44
C LYS A 4 -4.23 -6.93 1.84
N LEU A 5 -4.98 -6.07 1.14
CA LEU A 5 -5.08 -4.64 1.50
C LEU A 5 -5.67 -4.42 2.89
N GLN A 6 -6.61 -5.27 3.29
CA GLN A 6 -7.19 -5.25 4.63
C GLN A 6 -6.10 -5.47 5.67
N ASP A 7 -5.23 -6.47 5.49
CA ASP A 7 -4.13 -6.74 6.42
C ASP A 7 -3.18 -5.53 6.56
N LEU A 8 -2.89 -4.82 5.45
CA LEU A 8 -2.11 -3.58 5.51
C LEU A 8 -2.80 -2.52 6.37
N ASN A 9 -4.12 -2.34 6.19
CA ASN A 9 -4.90 -1.36 6.94
C ASN A 9 -4.94 -1.71 8.44
N ASP A 10 -5.17 -2.98 8.78
CA ASP A 10 -5.17 -3.48 10.16
C ASP A 10 -3.81 -3.23 10.83
N HIS A 11 -2.70 -3.51 10.12
CA HIS A 11 -1.37 -3.25 10.63
C HIS A 11 -1.07 -1.76 10.86
N LEU A 12 -1.56 -0.87 9.99
CA LEU A 12 -1.39 0.58 10.18
C LEU A 12 -2.18 1.08 11.39
N PHE A 13 -3.41 0.58 11.61
CA PHE A 13 -4.19 0.92 12.79
C PHE A 13 -3.57 0.39 14.08
N MET A 14 -3.09 -0.85 14.09
CA MET A 14 -2.34 -1.39 15.21
C MET A 14 -1.09 -0.54 15.52
N GLN A 15 -0.40 -0.02 14.50
CA GLN A 15 0.73 0.86 14.72
C GLN A 15 0.33 2.21 15.33
N LEU A 16 -0.84 2.74 14.95
CA LEU A 16 -1.41 3.94 15.56
C LEU A 16 -1.73 3.72 17.04
N GLU A 17 -2.30 2.58 17.39
CA GLU A 17 -2.56 2.21 18.79
C GLU A 17 -1.27 2.12 19.61
N ARG A 18 -0.22 1.50 19.05
CA ARG A 18 1.09 1.38 19.72
C ARG A 18 1.77 2.73 19.94
N LEU A 19 1.62 3.68 19.02
CA LEU A 19 2.12 5.04 19.18
C LEU A 19 1.38 5.84 20.27
N ASN A 20 0.13 5.49 20.54
CA ASN A 20 -0.69 6.14 21.57
C ASN A 20 -0.55 5.49 22.96
N ASP A 21 0.30 4.48 23.12
CA ASP A 21 0.53 3.82 24.40
C ASP A 21 1.33 4.74 25.35
N GLU A 22 0.64 5.30 26.33
CA GLU A 22 1.20 6.22 27.34
C GLU A 22 2.18 5.54 28.31
N THR A 23 2.27 4.20 28.29
CA THR A 23 3.19 3.44 29.16
C THR A 23 4.60 3.31 28.59
N LEU A 24 4.81 3.74 27.34
CA LEU A 24 6.09 3.61 26.66
C LEU A 24 7.16 4.56 27.24
N THR A 25 8.38 4.05 27.33
CA THR A 25 9.56 4.87 27.62
C THR A 25 9.95 5.71 26.41
N PRO A 26 10.76 6.78 26.58
CA PRO A 26 11.25 7.59 25.46
C PRO A 26 11.93 6.77 24.36
N ASP A 27 12.76 5.79 24.72
CA ASP A 27 13.45 4.92 23.76
C ASP A 27 12.48 4.03 22.97
N GLN A 28 11.42 3.55 23.64
CA GLN A 28 10.37 2.75 22.99
C GLN A 28 9.54 3.60 22.04
N ILE A 29 9.21 4.84 22.41
CA ILE A 29 8.56 5.81 21.51
C ILE A 29 9.40 6.01 20.26
N GLU A 30 10.72 6.22 20.39
CA GLU A 30 11.61 6.38 19.24
C GLU A 30 11.60 5.14 18.32
N GLN A 31 11.57 3.94 18.88
CA GLN A 31 11.47 2.70 18.11
C GLN A 31 10.14 2.59 17.36
N GLU A 32 9.02 2.94 18.01
CA GLU A 32 7.71 2.90 17.39
C GLU A 32 7.55 3.99 16.32
N VAL A 33 8.18 5.16 16.46
CA VAL A 33 8.27 6.18 15.39
C VAL A 33 9.02 5.63 14.17
N LYS A 34 10.18 4.99 14.38
CA LYS A 34 10.96 4.38 13.28
C LYS A 34 10.16 3.27 12.57
N ARG A 35 9.46 2.43 13.35
CA ARG A 35 8.59 1.38 12.82
C ARG A 35 7.45 1.96 12.01
N ALA A 36 6.76 2.98 12.53
CA ALA A 36 5.67 3.65 11.84
C ALA A 36 6.14 4.24 10.50
N ALA A 37 7.27 4.93 10.47
CA ALA A 37 7.84 5.47 9.25
C ALA A 37 8.14 4.38 8.20
N ALA A 38 8.71 3.26 8.63
CA ALA A 38 8.96 2.12 7.74
C ALA A 38 7.66 1.52 7.20
N MET A 39 6.64 1.37 8.04
CA MET A 39 5.33 0.84 7.65
C MET A 39 4.61 1.76 6.66
N THR A 40 4.62 3.08 6.89
CA THR A 40 4.10 4.07 5.94
C THR A 40 4.82 4.01 4.61
N GLY A 41 6.16 3.88 4.62
CA GLY A 41 6.94 3.76 3.38
C GLY A 41 6.56 2.54 2.55
N VAL A 42 6.32 1.39 3.18
CA VAL A 42 5.84 0.17 2.50
C VAL A 42 4.41 0.35 2.01
N ALA A 43 3.53 0.94 2.84
CA ALA A 43 2.14 1.20 2.49
C ALA A 43 2.03 2.09 1.24
N ASP A 44 2.85 3.14 1.15
CA ASP A 44 2.91 4.05 0.00
C ASP A 44 3.27 3.34 -1.30
N GLN A 45 4.21 2.39 -1.27
CA GLN A 45 4.57 1.63 -2.48
C GLN A 45 3.42 0.73 -2.92
N ILE A 46 2.72 0.11 -1.97
CA ILE A 46 1.57 -0.75 -2.25
C ILE A 46 0.42 0.08 -2.86
N THR A 47 0.07 1.21 -2.24
CA THR A 47 -1.01 2.09 -2.70
C THR A 47 -0.70 2.72 -4.07
N LYS A 48 0.54 3.15 -4.31
CA LYS A 48 1.00 3.60 -5.65
C LYS A 48 0.82 2.52 -6.71
N GLY A 49 1.20 1.28 -6.41
CA GLY A 49 1.01 0.15 -7.32
C GLY A 49 -0.47 -0.18 -7.59
N ILE A 50 -1.37 0.11 -6.64
CA ILE A 50 -2.82 -0.04 -6.83
C ILE A 50 -3.37 1.11 -7.66
N ALA A 51 -2.99 2.35 -7.36
CA ALA A 51 -3.40 3.52 -8.12
C ALA A 51 -3.03 3.40 -9.60
N ALA A 52 -1.82 2.92 -9.90
CA ALA A 52 -1.40 2.62 -11.28
C ALA A 52 -2.31 1.60 -11.96
N ARG A 53 -2.70 0.53 -11.25
CA ARG A 53 -3.62 -0.50 -11.78
C ARG A 53 -5.02 0.05 -12.03
N VAL A 54 -5.53 0.89 -11.13
CA VAL A 54 -6.84 1.55 -11.30
C VAL A 54 -6.80 2.50 -12.50
N GLN A 55 -5.71 3.24 -12.69
CA GLN A 55 -5.53 4.11 -13.85
C GLN A 55 -5.53 3.31 -15.16
N VAL A 56 -4.83 2.17 -15.21
CA VAL A 56 -4.85 1.26 -16.35
C VAL A 56 -6.26 0.74 -16.63
N ALA A 57 -6.99 0.31 -15.59
CA ALA A 57 -8.37 -0.14 -15.72
C ALA A 57 -9.29 0.96 -16.27
N ARG A 58 -9.12 2.21 -15.80
CA ARG A 58 -9.87 3.37 -16.32
C ARG A 58 -9.55 3.64 -17.79
N MET A 59 -8.27 3.64 -18.18
CA MET A 59 -7.89 3.83 -19.59
C MET A 59 -8.54 2.79 -20.51
N TYR A 60 -8.63 1.54 -20.04
CA TYR A 60 -9.28 0.47 -20.78
C TYR A 60 -10.80 0.67 -20.89
N VAL A 61 -11.46 1.16 -19.84
CA VAL A 61 -12.89 1.50 -19.87
C VAL A 61 -13.16 2.68 -20.83
N ASP A 62 -12.32 3.71 -20.79
CA ASP A 62 -12.53 4.95 -21.55
C ASP A 62 -12.23 4.79 -23.05
N HIS A 63 -11.29 3.91 -23.42
CA HIS A 63 -10.77 3.82 -24.79
C HIS A 63 -10.81 2.41 -25.41
N GLY A 64 -11.18 1.38 -24.65
CA GLY A 64 -11.24 0.00 -25.11
C GLY A 64 -9.88 -0.60 -25.50
N GLU A 65 -9.88 -1.58 -26.39
CA GLU A 65 -8.66 -2.31 -26.83
C GLU A 65 -7.64 -1.40 -27.54
N ALA A 66 -8.02 -0.21 -28.01
CA ALA A 66 -7.11 0.71 -28.70
C ALA A 66 -5.95 1.20 -27.82
N VAL A 67 -6.12 1.24 -26.49
CA VAL A 67 -5.05 1.65 -25.56
C VAL A 67 -4.10 0.53 -25.18
N ARG A 68 -4.43 -0.72 -25.49
CA ARG A 68 -3.65 -1.90 -25.09
C ARG A 68 -2.16 -1.85 -25.43
N PRO A 69 -1.71 -1.34 -26.60
CA PRO A 69 -0.29 -1.21 -26.91
C PRO A 69 0.48 -0.23 -26.00
N PHE A 70 -0.24 0.70 -25.37
CA PHE A 70 0.31 1.75 -24.53
C PHE A 70 0.16 1.47 -23.02
N LEU A 71 -0.59 0.43 -22.64
CA LEU A 71 -0.76 0.07 -21.24
C LEU A 71 0.54 -0.54 -20.70
N PRO A 72 1.02 -0.10 -19.53
CA PRO A 72 2.13 -0.76 -18.85
C PRO A 72 1.77 -2.24 -18.66
N GLN A 73 2.70 -3.13 -18.97
CA GLN A 73 2.58 -4.54 -18.61
C GLN A 73 2.75 -4.67 -17.10
N ILE A 74 1.68 -4.38 -16.36
CA ILE A 74 1.65 -4.61 -14.93
C ILE A 74 1.52 -6.12 -14.75
N ASN A 75 2.64 -6.80 -14.51
CA ASN A 75 2.70 -8.24 -14.28
C ASN A 75 1.59 -8.68 -13.31
N GLY A 76 0.58 -9.36 -13.86
CA GLY A 76 -0.62 -9.77 -13.17
C GLY A 76 -1.34 -10.85 -13.96
N ARG A 77 -0.65 -11.98 -14.17
CA ARG A 77 -1.12 -13.24 -14.77
C ARG A 77 -1.98 -13.11 -16.02
N GLY A 78 -1.33 -13.25 -17.17
CA GLY A 78 -1.91 -14.01 -18.26
C GLY A 78 -1.65 -15.50 -18.03
N GLU A 79 -2.31 -16.10 -17.05
CA GLU A 79 -2.61 -17.54 -16.91
C GLU A 79 -3.82 -17.70 -15.95
#